data_AF-A0A0D2FXL8-F1
#
_entry.id   AF-A0A0D2FXL8-F1
#
_cell.length_a   1.000
_cell.length_b   1.000
_cell.length_c   1.000
_cell.angle_alpha   90.00
_cell.angle_beta   90.00
_cell.angle_gamma   90.00
#
_symmetry.space_group_name_H-M   'P 1'
#
loop_
_entity.id
_entity.type
_entity.pdbx_description
1 polymer ?
#
loop_
_entity_poly.entity_id
_entity_poly.type
_entity_poly.pdbx_seq_one_letter_code
_entity_poly.pdbx_strand_id
1 'polypeptide(L)'
;MAQSLPPEPKILSPHQEAMIQASTSTLFAAAISHGQQSTVRYLHSVYPKFDFYDASIINSFTATPDLEMLKLIYSYSPRIVRYECGDHITTFLSMACEGGPQNAPVVGFLLDHGAMPDDDFGSYAYQFGVELLPAVRHDQPIEIIEKMIPKASRLWLPIDVAIRRKRVDALELLLNEEEKRSKPSPDGKYEQSLLRRAQDTEDKKVIAMVERYILNMEEQAKRSTAKGLQSTRVSTESRKWWQFGAKADSKSKADARDSSSAPRTDAEK
;
A
#
# COMPACT_ATOMS: atom_id res chain seq x y z
N MET A 1 33.87 -62.84 10.39
CA MET A 1 33.54 -61.43 10.69
C MET A 1 32.32 -61.08 9.85
N ALA A 2 31.14 -61.05 10.45
CA ALA A 2 29.91 -60.67 9.74
C ALA A 2 29.85 -59.14 9.65
N GLN A 3 29.86 -58.59 8.44
CA GLN A 3 29.66 -57.17 8.21
C GLN A 3 28.20 -56.83 8.54
N SER A 4 27.98 -56.05 9.60
CA SER A 4 26.66 -55.50 9.92
C SER A 4 26.27 -54.55 8.80
N LEU A 5 25.19 -54.87 8.09
CA LEU A 5 24.58 -53.94 7.13
C LEU A 5 24.13 -52.68 7.88
N PRO A 6 24.29 -51.48 7.29
CA PRO A 6 23.79 -50.26 7.88
C PRO A 6 22.26 -50.33 8.00
N PRO A 7 21.67 -49.83 9.09
CA PRO A 7 20.23 -49.82 9.26
C PRO A 7 19.57 -49.04 8.12
N GLU A 8 18.54 -49.64 7.50
CA GLU A 8 17.76 -48.96 6.48
C GLU A 8 17.16 -47.64 7.03
N PRO A 9 17.17 -46.56 6.24
CA PRO A 9 16.57 -45.31 6.65
C PRO A 9 15.08 -45.52 6.92
N LYS A 10 14.65 -45.29 8.16
CA LYS A 10 13.23 -45.27 8.53
C LYS A 10 12.54 -44.17 7.73
N ILE A 11 11.71 -44.57 6.77
CA ILE A 11 10.78 -43.68 6.07
C ILE A 11 9.68 -43.31 7.08
N LEU A 12 9.61 -42.03 7.43
CA LEU A 12 8.57 -41.50 8.32
C LEU A 12 7.24 -41.41 7.57
N SER A 13 6.12 -41.49 8.30
CA SER A 13 4.83 -41.19 7.69
C SER A 13 4.68 -39.67 7.48
N PRO A 14 3.91 -39.23 6.45
CA PRO A 14 3.68 -37.79 6.21
C PRO A 14 3.17 -37.03 7.44
N HIS A 15 2.39 -37.69 8.31
CA HIS A 15 1.91 -37.10 9.57
C HIS A 15 3.05 -36.88 10.58
N GLN A 16 3.99 -37.82 10.69
CA GLN A 16 5.14 -37.68 11.59
C GLN A 16 6.08 -36.58 11.11
N GLU A 17 6.30 -36.49 9.80
CA GLU A 17 7.08 -35.40 9.18
C GLU A 17 6.44 -34.03 9.46
N ALA A 18 5.12 -33.90 9.27
CA ALA A 18 4.39 -32.67 9.53
C ALA A 18 4.47 -32.24 11.02
N MET A 19 4.36 -33.19 11.96
CA MET A 19 4.50 -32.88 13.40
C MET A 19 5.93 -32.43 13.76
N ILE A 20 6.95 -33.09 13.20
CA ILE A 20 8.36 -32.69 13.41
C ILE A 20 8.60 -31.31 12.81
N GLN A 21 8.06 -31.02 11.63
CA GLN A 21 8.18 -29.70 11.01
C GLN A 21 7.48 -28.60 11.81
N ALA A 22 6.26 -28.83 12.31
CA ALA A 22 5.53 -27.88 13.14
C ALA A 22 6.24 -27.59 14.47
N SER A 23 6.79 -28.61 15.13
CA SER A 23 7.57 -28.45 16.36
C SER A 23 8.90 -27.73 16.11
N THR A 24 9.58 -28.02 14.99
CA THR A 24 10.82 -27.33 14.60
C THR A 24 10.57 -25.86 14.27
N SER A 25 9.48 -25.55 13.54
CA SER A 25 9.09 -24.17 13.24
C SER A 25 8.82 -23.36 14.51
N THR A 26 8.13 -23.97 15.48
CA THR A 26 7.88 -23.36 16.80
C THR A 26 9.19 -23.04 17.55
N LEU A 27 10.19 -23.93 17.49
CA LEU A 27 11.50 -23.69 18.11
C LEU A 27 12.25 -22.52 17.45
N PHE A 28 12.26 -22.45 16.12
CA PHE A 28 12.87 -21.34 15.41
C PHE A 28 12.13 -20.02 15.69
N ALA A 29 10.81 -20.02 15.62
CA ALA A 29 9.97 -18.85 15.91
C ALA A 29 10.25 -18.29 17.31
N ALA A 30 10.31 -19.15 18.33
CA ALA A 30 10.65 -18.75 19.70
C ALA A 30 12.08 -18.21 19.81
N ALA A 31 13.06 -18.86 19.17
CA ALA A 31 14.45 -18.37 19.19
C ALA A 31 14.59 -17.01 18.50
N ILE A 32 13.86 -16.79 17.40
CA ILE A 32 13.83 -15.52 16.65
C ILE A 32 13.16 -14.43 17.49
N SER A 33 11.99 -14.70 18.07
CA SER A 33 11.25 -13.70 18.85
C SER A 33 12.00 -13.22 20.10
N HIS A 34 12.89 -14.05 20.63
CA HIS A 34 13.75 -13.72 21.76
C HIS A 34 15.17 -13.27 21.36
N GLY A 35 15.44 -13.02 20.07
CA GLY A 35 16.74 -12.52 19.59
C GLY A 35 17.91 -13.49 19.79
N GLN A 36 17.65 -14.79 19.95
CA GLN A 36 18.65 -15.80 20.33
C GLN A 36 19.43 -16.31 19.10
N GLN A 37 20.29 -15.47 18.51
CA GLN A 37 21.01 -15.82 17.28
C GLN A 37 21.89 -17.07 17.42
N SER A 38 22.51 -17.31 18.57
CA SER A 38 23.30 -18.52 18.83
C SER A 38 22.43 -19.79 18.76
N THR A 39 21.24 -19.74 19.35
CA THR A 39 20.25 -20.83 19.30
C THR A 39 19.76 -21.04 17.87
N VAL A 40 19.48 -19.99 17.11
CA VAL A 40 19.10 -20.09 15.69
C VAL A 40 20.21 -20.75 14.86
N ARG A 41 21.48 -20.35 15.04
CA ARG A 41 22.63 -20.98 14.37
C ARG A 41 22.73 -22.46 14.70
N TYR A 42 22.56 -22.82 15.98
CA TYR A 42 22.57 -24.21 16.42
C TYR A 42 21.41 -25.00 15.80
N LEU A 43 20.18 -24.50 15.88
CA LEU A 43 19.00 -25.14 15.29
C LEU A 43 19.18 -25.33 13.78
N HIS A 44 19.72 -24.34 13.06
CA HIS A 44 20.01 -24.47 11.63
C HIS A 44 21.09 -25.53 11.34
N SER A 45 22.09 -25.70 12.21
CA SER A 45 23.09 -26.77 12.06
C SER A 45 22.49 -28.17 12.21
N VAL A 46 21.45 -28.32 13.04
CA VAL A 46 20.72 -29.58 13.26
C VAL A 46 19.68 -29.80 12.17
N TYR A 47 19.02 -28.74 11.70
CA TYR A 47 17.95 -28.76 10.71
C TYR A 47 18.28 -27.87 9.48
N PRO A 48 19.31 -28.22 8.68
CA PRO A 48 19.82 -27.35 7.60
C PRO A 48 18.88 -27.22 6.40
N LYS A 49 17.81 -28.02 6.35
CA LYS A 49 16.78 -28.00 5.29
C LYS A 49 15.48 -27.34 5.76
N PHE A 50 15.47 -26.72 6.94
CA PHE A 50 14.29 -26.04 7.44
C PHE A 50 13.90 -24.89 6.50
N ASP A 51 12.63 -24.83 6.12
CA ASP A 51 12.11 -23.77 5.27
C ASP A 51 11.67 -22.58 6.13
N PHE A 52 12.42 -21.48 6.03
CA PHE A 52 12.08 -20.23 6.71
C PHE A 52 10.96 -19.44 6.01
N TYR A 53 10.45 -19.90 4.86
CA TYR A 53 9.26 -19.37 4.21
C TYR A 53 7.99 -19.83 4.95
N ASP A 54 7.85 -19.44 6.22
CA ASP A 54 6.80 -19.92 7.12
C ASP A 54 6.14 -18.75 7.86
N ALA A 55 4.81 -18.78 7.98
CA ALA A 55 4.03 -17.70 8.58
C ALA A 55 4.44 -17.41 10.04
N SER A 56 4.78 -18.43 10.82
CA SER A 56 5.15 -18.27 12.23
C SER A 56 6.51 -17.57 12.38
N ILE A 57 7.43 -17.81 11.45
CA ILE A 57 8.73 -17.14 11.39
C ILE A 57 8.53 -15.66 11.08
N ILE A 58 7.71 -15.35 10.08
CA ILE A 58 7.41 -13.97 9.69
C ILE A 58 6.69 -13.22 10.82
N ASN A 59 5.72 -13.85 11.47
CA ASN A 59 5.04 -13.27 12.64
C ASN A 59 5.99 -12.98 13.81
N SER A 60 7.06 -13.78 13.95
CA SER A 60 8.08 -13.54 14.98
C SER A 60 8.89 -12.27 14.67
N PHE A 61 9.23 -12.04 13.39
CA PHE A 61 9.91 -10.81 12.98
C PHE A 61 9.05 -9.56 13.08
N THR A 62 7.74 -9.67 12.82
CA THR A 62 6.83 -8.52 12.89
C THR A 62 6.52 -8.13 14.33
N ALA A 63 6.43 -9.11 15.24
CA ALA A 63 6.22 -8.87 16.67
C ALA A 63 7.47 -8.29 17.36
N THR A 64 8.67 -8.77 17.01
CA THR A 64 9.93 -8.32 17.58
C THR A 64 10.95 -8.08 16.46
N PRO A 65 10.93 -6.88 15.85
CA PRO A 65 11.81 -6.52 14.74
C PRO A 65 13.28 -6.53 15.18
N ASP A 66 14.05 -7.47 14.64
CA ASP A 66 15.50 -7.58 14.84
C ASP A 66 16.18 -7.70 13.47
N LEU A 67 16.83 -6.62 13.05
CA LEU A 67 17.51 -6.54 11.75
C LEU A 67 18.70 -7.53 11.66
N GLU A 68 19.43 -7.74 12.75
CA GLU A 68 20.59 -8.64 12.73
C GLU A 68 20.14 -10.11 12.67
N MET A 69 19.06 -10.45 13.37
CA MET A 69 18.40 -11.74 13.20
C MET A 69 17.86 -11.91 11.77
N LEU A 70 17.26 -10.88 11.17
CA LEU A 70 16.77 -10.95 9.79
C LEU A 70 17.93 -11.19 8.80
N LYS A 71 19.05 -10.47 8.95
CA LYS A 71 20.26 -10.71 8.15
C LYS A 71 20.77 -12.15 8.28
N LEU A 72 20.75 -12.69 9.50
CA LEU A 72 21.11 -14.08 9.76
C LEU A 72 20.18 -15.05 9.01
N ILE A 73 18.87 -14.91 9.16
CA ILE A 73 17.90 -15.79 8.49
C ILE A 73 17.96 -15.62 6.97
N TYR A 74 18.14 -14.40 6.46
CA TYR A 74 18.34 -14.13 5.05
C TYR A 74 19.54 -14.89 4.48
N SER A 75 20.65 -15.01 5.24
CA SER A 75 21.82 -15.78 4.82
C SER A 75 21.54 -17.28 4.66
N TYR A 76 20.49 -17.80 5.30
CA TYR A 76 20.05 -19.19 5.19
C TYR A 76 18.96 -19.38 4.14
N SER A 77 18.02 -18.44 4.07
CA SER A 77 16.90 -18.48 3.13
C SER A 77 16.63 -17.09 2.55
N PRO A 78 17.29 -16.72 1.44
CA PRO A 78 17.10 -15.42 0.81
C PRO A 78 15.66 -15.15 0.37
N ARG A 79 14.88 -16.21 0.09
CA ARG A 79 13.48 -16.12 -0.34
C ARG A 79 12.57 -15.50 0.72
N ILE A 80 12.98 -15.50 2.00
CA ILE A 80 12.16 -14.97 3.10
C ILE A 80 11.70 -13.52 2.87
N VAL A 81 12.50 -12.69 2.20
CA VAL A 81 12.16 -11.28 1.95
C VAL A 81 10.99 -11.12 0.97
N ARG A 82 10.71 -12.15 0.17
CA ARG A 82 9.59 -12.22 -0.77
C ARG A 82 8.43 -13.03 -0.21
N TYR A 83 8.35 -13.16 1.11
CA TYR A 83 7.24 -13.89 1.71
C TYR A 83 5.92 -13.18 1.44
N GLU A 84 4.98 -13.95 0.91
CA GLU A 84 3.59 -13.58 0.67
C GLU A 84 2.70 -14.52 1.48
N CYS A 85 1.73 -13.93 2.17
CA CYS A 85 0.65 -14.66 2.82
C CYS A 85 -0.28 -15.25 1.75
N GLY A 86 -1.01 -16.31 2.10
CA GLY A 86 -1.96 -16.95 1.20
C GLY A 86 -3.16 -16.10 0.79
N ASP A 87 -3.29 -14.88 1.33
CA ASP A 87 -4.32 -13.91 0.94
C ASP A 87 -3.95 -13.10 -0.31
N HIS A 88 -2.75 -13.32 -0.88
CA HIS A 88 -2.23 -12.64 -2.07
C HIS A 88 -2.13 -11.12 -1.94
N ILE A 89 -2.18 -10.55 -0.74
CA ILE A 89 -2.12 -9.10 -0.50
C ILE A 89 -1.05 -8.79 0.54
N THR A 90 -1.00 -9.60 1.60
CA THR A 90 -0.12 -9.38 2.74
C THR A 90 1.24 -10.00 2.44
N THR A 91 2.30 -9.20 2.55
CA THR A 91 3.69 -9.64 2.38
C THR A 91 4.49 -9.37 3.65
N PHE A 92 5.69 -9.93 3.74
CA PHE A 92 6.60 -9.56 4.83
C PHE A 92 6.92 -8.07 4.83
N LEU A 93 7.07 -7.47 3.65
CA LEU A 93 7.26 -6.02 3.51
C LEU A 93 6.04 -5.24 4.04
N SER A 94 4.81 -5.64 3.68
CA SER A 94 3.60 -4.94 4.16
C SER A 94 3.49 -5.00 5.68
N MET A 95 3.70 -6.19 6.27
CA MET A 95 3.65 -6.37 7.71
C MET A 95 4.77 -5.62 8.45
N ALA A 96 5.98 -5.58 7.88
CA ALA A 96 7.07 -4.78 8.43
C ALA A 96 6.74 -3.28 8.43
N CYS A 97 6.11 -2.79 7.36
CA CYS A 97 5.64 -1.41 7.24
C CYS A 97 4.57 -1.05 8.29
N GLU A 98 3.72 -1.99 8.71
CA GLU A 98 2.69 -1.73 9.73
C GLU A 98 3.26 -1.33 11.09
N GLY A 99 4.48 -1.79 11.39
CA GLY A 99 5.23 -1.39 12.57
C GLY A 99 5.87 -0.02 12.47
N GLY A 100 5.47 0.85 11.54
CA GLY A 100 5.82 2.28 11.52
C GLY A 100 7.32 2.63 11.50
N PRO A 101 7.68 3.89 11.81
CA PRO A 101 9.06 4.40 11.68
C PRO A 101 10.13 3.58 12.39
N GLN A 102 9.80 2.95 13.51
CA GLN A 102 10.70 2.08 14.26
C GLN A 102 11.16 0.86 13.45
N ASN A 103 10.35 0.41 12.49
CA ASN A 103 10.68 -0.71 11.61
C ASN A 103 11.42 -0.28 10.33
N ALA A 104 11.68 1.00 10.13
CA ALA A 104 12.31 1.50 8.91
C ALA A 104 13.64 0.81 8.54
N PRO A 105 14.53 0.43 9.50
CA PRO A 105 15.74 -0.34 9.15
C PRO A 105 15.43 -1.72 8.56
N VAL A 106 14.42 -2.41 9.08
CA VAL A 106 13.96 -3.71 8.57
C VAL A 106 13.31 -3.54 7.20
N VAL A 107 12.41 -2.55 7.06
CA VAL A 107 11.76 -2.24 5.78
C VAL A 107 12.79 -1.87 4.71
N GLY A 108 13.76 -1.03 5.04
CA GLY A 108 14.86 -0.66 4.16
C GLY A 108 15.66 -1.88 3.71
N PHE A 109 16.02 -2.77 4.63
CA PHE A 109 16.68 -4.03 4.30
C PHE A 109 15.84 -4.89 3.35
N LEU A 110 14.55 -5.07 3.60
CA LEU A 110 13.66 -5.84 2.74
C LEU A 110 13.61 -5.26 1.31
N LEU A 111 13.48 -3.94 1.18
CA LEU A 111 13.47 -3.26 -0.11
C LEU A 111 14.78 -3.42 -0.88
N ASP A 112 15.91 -3.28 -0.19
CA ASP A 112 17.25 -3.39 -0.76
C ASP A 112 17.56 -4.84 -1.20
N HIS A 113 16.84 -5.84 -0.67
CA HIS A 113 17.00 -7.26 -1.01
C HIS A 113 15.85 -7.83 -1.85
N GLY A 114 15.03 -6.97 -2.46
CA GLY A 114 14.08 -7.38 -3.51
C GLY A 114 12.75 -7.94 -2.99
N ALA A 115 12.26 -7.45 -1.85
CA ALA A 115 10.91 -7.73 -1.34
C ALA A 115 9.77 -7.18 -2.22
N MET A 116 10.09 -6.20 -3.06
CA MET A 116 9.17 -5.60 -4.04
C MET A 116 9.82 -5.77 -5.42
N PRO A 117 9.44 -6.82 -6.17
CA PRO A 117 10.03 -7.12 -7.47
C PRO A 117 9.62 -6.08 -8.51
N ASP A 118 10.47 -5.84 -9.50
CA ASP A 118 10.21 -4.88 -10.58
C ASP A 118 9.25 -5.45 -11.65
N ASP A 119 8.96 -6.75 -11.60
CA ASP A 119 8.16 -7.46 -12.59
C ASP A 119 6.67 -7.49 -12.18
N ASP A 120 5.77 -7.15 -13.12
CA ASP A 120 4.30 -7.11 -13.01
C ASP A 120 3.61 -8.44 -12.64
N PHE A 121 4.35 -9.48 -12.24
CA PHE A 121 3.84 -10.80 -11.84
C PHE A 121 3.37 -10.86 -10.37
N GLY A 122 2.90 -9.72 -9.84
CA GLY A 122 2.21 -9.67 -8.56
C GLY A 122 0.75 -10.12 -8.66
N SER A 123 0.16 -10.50 -7.53
CA SER A 123 -1.29 -10.62 -7.34
C SER A 123 -2.09 -9.48 -7.98
N TYR A 124 -3.34 -9.74 -8.39
CA TYR A 124 -4.25 -8.74 -8.97
C TYR A 124 -4.30 -7.43 -8.17
N ALA A 125 -4.14 -7.50 -6.85
CA ALA A 125 -4.12 -6.34 -5.98
C ALA A 125 -2.95 -5.37 -6.25
N TYR A 126 -1.79 -5.87 -6.71
CA TYR A 126 -0.61 -5.05 -7.04
C TYR A 126 -0.87 -4.07 -8.18
N GLN A 127 -1.86 -4.34 -9.05
CA GLN A 127 -2.27 -3.40 -10.11
C GLN A 127 -2.88 -2.11 -9.56
N PHE A 128 -3.16 -2.04 -8.26
CA PHE A 128 -3.74 -0.86 -7.60
C PHE A 128 -2.75 -0.13 -6.68
N GLY A 129 -1.47 -0.54 -6.64
CA GLY A 129 -0.46 0.08 -5.77
C GLY A 129 -0.61 -0.27 -4.30
N VAL A 130 -1.16 -1.46 -3.99
CA VAL A 130 -1.47 -1.88 -2.62
C VAL A 130 -0.23 -2.01 -1.73
N GLU A 131 0.92 -2.28 -2.35
CA GLU A 131 2.20 -2.47 -1.70
C GLU A 131 2.71 -1.21 -0.97
N LEU A 132 2.33 -0.01 -1.44
CA LEU A 132 2.66 1.26 -0.79
C LEU A 132 1.70 1.61 0.36
N LEU A 133 0.50 1.02 0.42
CA LEU A 133 -0.52 1.44 1.38
C LEU A 133 -0.09 1.29 2.84
N PRO A 134 0.53 0.17 3.27
CA PRO A 134 1.02 0.02 4.64
C PRO A 134 2.04 1.09 4.98
N ALA A 135 2.97 1.41 4.06
CA ALA A 135 4.01 2.40 4.31
C ALA A 135 3.43 3.80 4.54
N VAL A 136 2.49 4.23 3.69
CA VAL A 136 1.80 5.52 3.82
C VAL A 136 0.89 5.55 5.04
N ARG A 137 0.15 4.47 5.31
CA ARG A 137 -0.83 4.39 6.40
C ARG A 137 -0.18 4.39 7.78
N HIS A 138 0.91 3.65 7.93
CA HIS A 138 1.62 3.45 9.20
C HIS A 138 2.81 4.37 9.36
N ASP A 139 2.80 5.46 8.61
CA ASP A 139 3.68 6.58 8.81
C ASP A 139 5.18 6.31 8.61
N GLN A 140 5.54 5.39 7.70
CA GLN A 140 6.94 5.12 7.38
C GLN A 140 7.72 6.41 6.98
N PRO A 141 9.05 6.44 7.20
CA PRO A 141 9.87 7.58 6.80
C PRO A 141 9.79 7.84 5.30
N ILE A 142 9.94 9.11 4.93
CA ILE A 142 9.73 9.55 3.55
C ILE A 142 10.71 8.87 2.57
N GLU A 143 11.92 8.55 3.03
CA GLU A 143 12.97 7.87 2.27
C GLU A 143 12.55 6.43 1.90
N ILE A 144 11.78 5.77 2.77
CA ILE A 144 11.22 4.44 2.48
C ILE A 144 10.15 4.56 1.38
N ILE A 145 9.24 5.54 1.52
CA ILE A 145 8.18 5.77 0.53
C ILE A 145 8.80 6.12 -0.83
N GLU A 146 9.81 6.98 -0.85
CA GLU A 146 10.56 7.35 -2.05
C GLU A 146 11.19 6.13 -2.73
N LYS A 147 11.78 5.20 -1.98
CA LYS A 147 12.31 3.93 -2.52
C LYS A 147 11.24 3.01 -3.11
N MET A 148 10.01 3.07 -2.59
CA MET A 148 8.90 2.20 -3.03
C MET A 148 8.21 2.75 -4.27
N ILE A 149 8.08 4.07 -4.41
CA ILE A 149 7.36 4.71 -5.53
C ILE A 149 7.77 4.19 -6.92
N PRO A 150 9.07 4.08 -7.27
CA PRO A 150 9.50 3.61 -8.59
C PRO A 150 9.01 2.20 -8.94
N LYS A 151 8.85 1.32 -7.95
CA LYS A 151 8.45 -0.07 -8.18
C LYS A 151 6.94 -0.29 -8.07
N ALA A 152 6.19 0.78 -7.77
CA ALA A 152 4.73 0.71 -7.70
C ALA A 152 4.13 0.84 -9.11
N SER A 153 3.19 -0.04 -9.45
CA SER A 153 2.53 -0.02 -10.76
C SER A 153 1.60 1.19 -10.94
N ARG A 154 0.93 1.59 -9.85
CA ARG A 154 -0.06 2.68 -9.78
C ARG A 154 0.04 3.41 -8.45
N LEU A 155 -0.30 4.70 -8.45
CA LEU A 155 -0.24 5.54 -7.24
C LEU A 155 -1.62 6.00 -6.75
N TRP A 156 -2.72 5.64 -7.42
CA TRP A 156 -4.05 6.13 -7.07
C TRP A 156 -4.48 5.80 -5.63
N LEU A 157 -4.39 4.54 -5.20
CA LEU A 157 -4.75 4.18 -3.82
C LEU A 157 -3.77 4.79 -2.79
N PRO A 158 -2.44 4.77 -3.01
CA PRO A 158 -1.50 5.48 -2.15
C PRO A 158 -1.81 6.98 -1.98
N ILE A 159 -2.13 7.70 -3.06
CA ILE A 159 -2.52 9.12 -3.03
C ILE A 159 -3.76 9.31 -2.16
N ASP A 160 -4.78 8.48 -2.35
CA ASP A 160 -6.00 8.54 -1.55
C ASP A 160 -5.75 8.30 -0.05
N VAL A 161 -4.90 7.33 0.28
CA VAL A 161 -4.49 7.09 1.67
C VAL A 161 -3.69 8.27 2.22
N ALA A 162 -2.77 8.85 1.45
CA ALA A 162 -1.98 10.01 1.88
C ALA A 162 -2.87 11.23 2.19
N ILE A 163 -3.90 11.48 1.36
CA ILE A 163 -4.94 12.49 1.61
C ILE A 163 -5.66 12.21 2.93
N ARG A 164 -6.23 11.00 3.09
CA ARG A 164 -7.00 10.65 4.30
C ARG A 164 -6.17 10.69 5.58
N ARG A 165 -4.88 10.33 5.49
CA ARG A 165 -3.91 10.38 6.60
C ARG A 165 -3.30 11.76 6.81
N LYS A 166 -3.60 12.73 5.93
CA LYS A 166 -3.00 14.08 5.95
C LYS A 166 -1.47 14.05 5.92
N ARG A 167 -0.89 13.03 5.26
CA ARG A 167 0.56 12.86 5.09
C ARG A 167 1.07 13.71 3.95
N VAL A 168 1.26 14.99 4.25
CA VAL A 168 1.56 16.04 3.26
C VAL A 168 2.87 15.76 2.51
N ASP A 169 3.88 15.28 3.23
CA ASP A 169 5.19 14.87 2.71
C ASP A 169 5.07 13.74 1.67
N ALA A 170 4.37 12.67 2.02
CA ALA A 170 4.16 11.53 1.12
C ALA A 170 3.27 11.92 -0.07
N LEU A 171 2.22 12.72 0.18
CA LEU A 171 1.31 13.18 -0.86
C LEU A 171 2.02 14.00 -1.93
N GLU A 172 2.97 14.86 -1.55
CA GLU A 172 3.79 15.61 -2.50
C GLU A 172 4.61 14.69 -3.41
N LEU A 173 5.32 13.70 -2.85
CA LEU A 173 6.08 12.74 -3.65
C LEU A 173 5.19 11.94 -4.61
N LEU A 174 4.05 11.46 -4.12
CA LEU A 174 3.13 10.64 -4.90
C LEU A 174 2.50 11.43 -6.05
N LEU A 175 2.05 12.66 -5.82
CA LEU A 175 1.46 13.50 -6.87
C LEU A 175 2.51 13.93 -7.91
N ASN A 176 3.72 14.28 -7.47
CA ASN A 176 4.81 14.64 -8.37
C ASN A 176 5.20 13.47 -9.29
N GLU A 177 5.18 12.25 -8.77
CA GLU A 177 5.46 11.07 -9.58
C GLU A 177 4.28 10.73 -10.50
N GLU A 178 3.05 10.81 -10.02
CA GLU A 178 1.85 10.60 -10.85
C GLU A 178 1.80 11.59 -12.03
N GLU A 179 2.16 12.86 -11.81
CA GLU A 179 2.26 13.89 -12.86
C GLU A 179 3.25 13.49 -13.98
N LYS A 180 4.33 12.78 -13.64
CA LYS A 180 5.31 12.30 -14.63
C LYS A 180 4.80 11.09 -15.42
N ARG A 181 4.06 10.20 -14.77
CA ARG A 181 3.63 8.90 -15.32
C ARG A 181 2.33 9.01 -16.13
N SER A 182 1.42 9.85 -15.65
CA SER A 182 0.05 9.87 -16.13
C SER A 182 -0.18 10.90 -17.22
N LYS A 183 -1.15 10.59 -18.08
CA LYS A 183 -1.76 11.58 -18.97
C LYS A 183 -2.96 12.19 -18.26
N PRO A 184 -3.28 13.47 -18.51
CA PRO A 184 -4.48 14.10 -17.98
C PRO A 184 -5.73 13.26 -18.26
N SER A 185 -6.65 13.14 -17.29
CA SER A 185 -7.90 12.43 -17.54
C SER A 185 -8.69 13.11 -18.66
N PRO A 186 -9.20 12.38 -19.67
CA PRO A 186 -9.99 12.98 -20.75
C PRO A 186 -11.25 13.71 -20.26
N ASP A 187 -11.84 13.23 -19.17
CA ASP A 187 -13.09 13.75 -18.62
C ASP A 187 -12.92 14.47 -17.27
N GLY A 188 -11.70 14.48 -16.73
CA GLY A 188 -11.39 15.10 -15.46
C GLY A 188 -11.98 14.42 -14.20
N LYS A 189 -12.75 13.34 -14.32
CA LYS A 189 -13.45 12.79 -13.15
C LYS A 189 -12.50 12.35 -12.03
N TYR A 190 -11.30 11.92 -12.40
CA TYR A 190 -10.26 11.54 -11.47
C TYR A 190 -9.84 12.72 -10.58
N GLU A 191 -9.48 13.85 -11.18
CA GLU A 191 -8.96 14.99 -10.45
C GLU A 191 -10.06 15.71 -9.65
N GLN A 192 -11.31 15.73 -10.16
CA GLN A 192 -12.47 16.15 -9.36
C GLN A 192 -12.68 15.26 -8.13
N SER A 193 -12.53 13.94 -8.28
CA SER A 193 -12.64 13.00 -7.16
C SER A 193 -11.52 13.20 -6.14
N LEU A 194 -10.29 13.48 -6.58
CA LEU A 194 -9.17 13.82 -5.69
C LEU A 194 -9.43 15.11 -4.93
N LEU A 195 -9.87 16.18 -5.62
CA LEU A 195 -10.14 17.46 -4.98
C LEU A 195 -11.25 17.34 -3.93
N ARG A 196 -12.33 16.62 -4.24
CA ARG A 196 -13.41 16.36 -3.27
C ARG A 196 -12.88 15.65 -2.02
N ARG A 197 -12.09 14.58 -2.20
CA ARG A 197 -11.48 13.86 -1.07
C ARG A 197 -10.55 14.73 -0.26
N ALA A 198 -9.78 15.62 -0.89
CA ALA A 198 -8.92 16.58 -0.20
C ALA A 198 -9.74 17.59 0.61
N GLN A 199 -10.83 18.11 0.04
CA GLN A 199 -11.74 19.02 0.72
C GLN A 199 -12.40 18.37 1.95
N ASP A 200 -12.78 17.10 1.85
CA ASP A 200 -13.35 16.32 2.97
C ASP A 200 -12.37 16.19 4.17
N THR A 201 -11.08 16.42 3.97
CA THR A 201 -10.10 16.42 5.08
C THR A 201 -10.06 17.71 5.90
N GLU A 202 -10.59 18.80 5.33
CA GLU A 202 -10.49 20.18 5.83
C GLU A 202 -9.05 20.70 6.04
N ASP A 203 -8.04 19.96 5.58
CA ASP A 203 -6.63 20.33 5.73
C ASP A 203 -6.19 21.22 4.56
N LYS A 204 -5.92 22.49 4.88
CA LYS A 204 -5.52 23.50 3.89
C LYS A 204 -4.27 23.11 3.10
N LYS A 205 -3.32 22.40 3.71
CA LYS A 205 -2.08 21.99 3.02
C LYS A 205 -2.38 20.86 2.03
N VAL A 206 -3.19 19.88 2.44
CA VAL A 206 -3.63 18.78 1.56
C VAL A 206 -4.44 19.34 0.37
N ILE A 207 -5.40 20.23 0.63
CA ILE A 207 -6.21 20.88 -0.40
C ILE A 207 -5.31 21.64 -1.38
N ALA A 208 -4.41 22.50 -0.89
CA ALA A 208 -3.54 23.31 -1.73
C ALA A 208 -2.62 22.47 -2.62
N MET A 209 -2.11 21.34 -2.12
CA MET A 209 -1.28 20.45 -2.94
C MET A 209 -2.06 19.75 -4.04
N VAL A 210 -3.28 19.27 -3.73
CA VAL A 210 -4.13 18.67 -4.76
C VAL A 210 -4.52 19.73 -5.79
N GLU A 211 -4.92 20.93 -5.39
CA GLU A 211 -5.21 22.03 -6.32
C GLU A 211 -4.02 22.35 -7.23
N ARG A 212 -2.80 22.41 -6.67
CA ARG A 212 -1.55 22.62 -7.44
C ARG A 212 -1.34 21.52 -8.48
N TYR A 213 -1.49 20.25 -8.09
CA TYR A 213 -1.38 19.11 -9.01
C TYR A 213 -2.38 19.21 -10.16
N ILE A 214 -3.64 19.55 -9.88
CA ILE A 214 -4.68 19.66 -10.92
C ILE A 214 -4.34 20.77 -11.92
N LEU A 215 -3.89 21.93 -11.42
CA LEU A 215 -3.44 23.04 -12.27
C LEU A 215 -2.26 22.64 -13.17
N ASN A 216 -1.31 21.85 -12.66
CA ASN A 216 -0.19 21.33 -13.45
C ASN A 216 -0.67 20.39 -14.56
N MET A 217 -1.57 19.46 -14.25
CA MET A 217 -2.12 18.51 -15.22
C MET A 217 -2.88 19.21 -16.36
N GLU A 218 -3.64 20.26 -16.05
CA GLU A 218 -4.31 21.08 -17.07
C GLU A 218 -3.33 21.81 -17.99
N GLU A 219 -2.26 22.36 -17.43
CA GLU A 219 -1.24 23.07 -18.18
C GLU A 219 -0.50 22.09 -19.11
N GLN A 220 -0.22 20.88 -18.64
CA GLN A 220 0.33 19.80 -19.44
C GLN A 220 -0.64 19.37 -20.57
N ALA A 221 -1.94 19.28 -20.27
CA ALA A 221 -2.97 19.00 -21.27
C ALA A 221 -2.98 20.06 -22.38
N LYS A 222 -3.03 21.36 -22.01
CA LYS A 222 -3.02 22.47 -22.96
C LYS A 222 -1.78 22.46 -23.85
N ARG A 223 -0.59 22.24 -23.27
CA ARG A 223 0.66 22.15 -24.02
C ARG A 223 0.66 20.99 -25.02
N SER A 224 0.07 19.86 -24.63
CA SER A 224 -0.06 18.69 -25.49
C SER A 224 -1.03 18.94 -26.65
N THR A 225 -2.18 19.59 -26.39
CA THR A 225 -3.14 19.98 -27.43
C THR A 225 -2.58 21.05 -28.37
N ALA A 226 -1.84 22.05 -27.86
CA ALA A 226 -1.21 23.09 -28.67
C ALA A 226 -0.14 22.53 -29.62
N LYS A 227 0.64 21.54 -29.19
CA LYS A 227 1.59 20.81 -30.06
C LYS A 227 0.86 19.95 -31.11
N GLY A 228 -0.29 19.36 -30.78
CA GLY A 228 -1.13 18.64 -31.73
C GLY A 228 -1.87 19.53 -32.75
N LEU A 229 -2.25 20.75 -32.36
CA LEU A 229 -2.94 21.74 -33.21
C LEU A 229 -2.04 22.39 -34.28
N GLN A 230 -0.71 22.23 -34.21
CA GLN A 230 0.16 22.50 -35.36
C GLN A 230 -0.01 21.46 -36.49
N SER A 231 -0.71 20.34 -36.24
CA SER A 231 -1.00 19.30 -37.25
C SER A 231 -2.46 19.26 -37.72
N THR A 232 -3.43 19.80 -36.98
CA THR A 232 -4.82 19.90 -37.48
C THR A 232 -5.62 20.94 -36.69
N ARG A 233 -6.14 21.93 -37.40
CA ARG A 233 -6.76 23.15 -36.87
C ARG A 233 -8.28 22.94 -36.65
N VAL A 234 -8.72 22.60 -35.42
CA VAL A 234 -10.08 22.95 -34.96
C VAL A 234 -10.06 23.22 -33.44
N SER A 235 -10.61 24.38 -33.10
CA SER A 235 -10.71 25.03 -31.79
C SER A 235 -11.83 24.44 -30.92
N THR A 236 -11.56 24.29 -29.62
CA THR A 236 -12.58 24.43 -28.56
C THR A 236 -11.95 25.01 -27.29
N GLU A 237 -12.66 25.97 -26.71
CA GLU A 237 -12.25 26.80 -25.57
C GLU A 237 -11.86 26.01 -24.32
N SER A 238 -10.74 26.40 -23.72
CA SER A 238 -10.21 25.85 -22.48
C SER A 238 -10.99 26.37 -21.27
N ARG A 239 -12.15 25.75 -20.95
CA ARG A 239 -12.89 26.02 -19.71
C ARG A 239 -12.33 25.21 -18.54
N LYS A 240 -12.16 25.87 -17.40
CA LYS A 240 -11.79 25.26 -16.12
C LYS A 240 -12.93 24.38 -15.62
N TRP A 241 -12.82 23.07 -15.83
CA TRP A 241 -13.92 22.11 -15.64
C TRP A 241 -14.19 21.75 -14.17
N TRP A 242 -13.35 22.15 -13.23
CA TRP A 242 -13.50 21.93 -11.77
C TRP A 242 -14.16 23.10 -11.01
N GLN A 243 -14.48 24.23 -11.65
CA GLN A 243 -15.00 25.42 -10.95
C GLN A 243 -16.48 25.33 -10.56
N PHE A 244 -17.19 24.24 -10.85
CA PHE A 244 -18.64 24.14 -10.62
C PHE A 244 -19.07 23.46 -9.30
N GLY A 245 -18.14 23.26 -8.35
CA GLY A 245 -18.45 22.59 -7.07
C GLY A 245 -18.91 23.49 -5.91
N ALA A 246 -18.83 24.81 -6.03
CA ALA A 246 -19.06 25.71 -4.88
C ALA A 246 -19.90 26.93 -5.26
N LYS A 247 -21.24 26.77 -5.26
CA LYS A 247 -22.27 27.76 -4.86
C LYS A 247 -23.62 27.42 -5.49
N ALA A 248 -24.54 26.91 -4.67
CA ALA A 248 -25.98 27.17 -4.80
C ALA A 248 -26.67 26.77 -3.50
N ASP A 249 -26.47 27.55 -2.44
CA ASP A 249 -27.44 27.63 -1.34
C ASP A 249 -27.31 29.00 -0.68
N SER A 250 -27.99 29.99 -1.26
CA SER A 250 -28.24 31.25 -0.58
C SER A 250 -29.59 31.84 -1.00
N LYS A 251 -30.52 31.78 -0.04
CA LYS A 251 -31.60 32.74 0.25
C LYS A 251 -32.71 32.95 -0.79
N SER A 252 -33.90 32.48 -0.41
CA SER A 252 -35.13 33.28 -0.50
C SER A 252 -35.99 33.11 0.77
N LYS A 253 -35.93 34.13 1.63
CA LYS A 253 -36.93 34.57 2.64
C LYS A 253 -37.22 36.03 2.25
N ALA A 254 -38.39 36.65 2.36
CA ALA A 254 -39.77 36.38 2.75
C ALA A 254 -40.60 37.51 2.06
N ASP A 255 -41.92 37.42 1.84
CA ASP A 255 -43.01 37.94 2.69
C ASP A 255 -44.32 37.74 1.87
N ALA A 256 -45.40 37.11 2.33
CA ALA A 256 -46.37 37.42 3.39
C ALA A 256 -47.57 38.30 2.94
N ARG A 257 -48.78 37.81 3.30
CA ARG A 257 -50.16 38.38 3.27
C ARG A 257 -50.96 38.29 1.95
N ASP A 258 -52.26 37.99 1.94
CA ASP A 258 -53.25 37.62 2.97
C ASP A 258 -54.55 37.11 2.30
N SER A 259 -55.43 36.47 3.10
CA SER A 259 -56.87 36.13 2.90
C SER A 259 -57.15 34.67 2.48
N SER A 260 -57.46 33.72 3.39
CA SER A 260 -58.72 33.49 4.16
C SER A 260 -59.88 33.03 3.24
N SER A 261 -60.60 31.90 3.37
CA SER A 261 -61.26 31.21 4.51
C SER A 261 -61.61 29.75 4.10
N ALA A 262 -61.39 28.72 4.92
CA ALA A 262 -62.38 27.97 5.75
C ALA A 262 -62.71 26.53 5.25
N PRO A 263 -63.14 25.58 6.15
CA PRO A 263 -62.63 24.19 6.15
C PRO A 263 -63.69 23.04 6.15
N ARG A 264 -63.18 21.79 6.27
CA ARG A 264 -63.82 20.49 6.64
C ARG A 264 -64.57 19.75 5.52
N THR A 265 -64.40 18.44 5.32
CA THR A 265 -64.83 17.36 6.23
C THR A 265 -64.01 16.05 6.13
N ASP A 266 -63.87 15.38 7.28
CA ASP A 266 -63.50 13.97 7.44
C ASP A 266 -64.75 13.07 7.47
N ALA A 267 -64.54 11.80 7.12
CA ALA A 267 -65.21 10.56 7.56
C ALA A 267 -66.69 10.28 7.22
N GLU A 268 -66.94 9.22 6.43
CA GLU A 268 -67.59 7.97 6.87
C GLU A 268 -67.89 7.04 5.66
N LYS A 269 -67.17 5.92 5.54
CA LYS A 269 -67.69 4.53 5.48
C LYS A 269 -66.57 3.53 5.19
#